data_AF-Q235S1-F1
#
_entry.id   AF-Q235S1-F1
#
_cell.length_a   1.000
_cell.length_b   1.000
_cell.length_c   1.000
_cell.angle_alpha   90.00
_cell.angle_beta   90.00
_cell.angle_gamma   90.00
#
_symmetry.space_group_name_H-M   'P 1'
#
loop_
_entity.id
_entity.type
_entity.pdbx_description
1 polymer ?
#
loop_
_entity_poly.entity_id
_entity_poly.type
_entity_poly.pdbx_seq_one_letter_code
_entity_poly.pdbx_strand_id
1 'polypeptide(L)'
;MTILKLLLALLLVSQIFAAGADVSCQGPQCSSDCTAAPTTPTGLSWQQGSVGFSCAINSCPANTSSGLVGASDNFCRSCPGTPNGQVQAVFANTAKTACVASSLNCDRSVQWTNADCLICNGTGNIYARVDKSGCQSTAPPGADVSCSTATCSSCTAAPSAPGTLTWQTGSVSGKCAINGCPASTSSGLTGASDLFCQSCPGIPIGKVQAVFANNALTGCVASTATCGTGRGNNTWTDADCIACYGSTASYAKSDKSGCQATTPSSSSTNSMIILSSVLFLISFLF
;
A
#
# COMPACT_ATOMS: atom_id res chain seq x y z
N MET A 1 1.36 2.07 51.58
CA MET A 1 1.73 1.30 50.37
C MET A 1 0.58 0.50 49.74
N THR A 2 -0.49 0.17 50.46
CA THR A 2 -1.65 -0.58 49.93
C THR A 2 -2.58 0.26 49.04
N ILE A 3 -2.83 1.52 49.40
CA ILE A 3 -3.69 2.44 48.61
C ILE A 3 -3.08 2.77 47.23
N LEU A 4 -1.75 2.95 47.15
CA LEU A 4 -1.06 3.21 45.89
C LEU A 4 -1.10 1.99 44.94
N LYS A 5 -1.00 0.77 45.48
CA LYS A 5 -1.16 -0.47 44.69
C LYS A 5 -2.60 -0.64 44.19
N LEU A 6 -3.60 -0.23 44.97
CA LEU A 6 -5.00 -0.27 44.57
C LEU A 6 -5.32 0.77 43.47
N LEU A 7 -4.77 1.98 43.58
CA LEU A 7 -4.88 3.03 42.55
C LEU A 7 -4.17 2.65 41.26
N LEU A 8 -2.97 2.04 41.32
CA LEU A 8 -2.30 1.49 40.14
C LEU A 8 -3.11 0.35 39.51
N ALA A 9 -3.70 -0.54 40.30
CA ALA A 9 -4.55 -1.61 39.79
C ALA A 9 -5.83 -1.07 39.11
N LEU A 10 -6.46 -0.03 39.66
CA LEU A 10 -7.63 0.63 39.07
C LEU A 10 -7.29 1.39 37.78
N LEU A 11 -6.12 2.05 37.72
CA LEU A 11 -5.61 2.68 36.49
C LEU A 11 -5.23 1.63 35.42
N LEU A 12 -4.70 0.48 35.83
CA LEU A 12 -4.39 -0.62 34.92
C LEU A 12 -5.68 -1.25 34.37
N VAL A 13 -6.71 -1.48 35.18
CA VAL A 13 -7.98 -2.06 34.73
C VAL A 13 -8.74 -1.15 33.75
N SER A 14 -8.67 0.17 33.95
CA SER A 14 -9.28 1.15 33.02
C SER A 14 -8.55 1.29 31.68
N GLN A 15 -7.33 0.75 31.55
CA GLN A 15 -6.58 0.71 30.29
C GLN A 15 -6.81 -0.59 29.49
N ILE A 16 -7.46 -1.62 30.07
CA ILE A 16 -7.57 -2.95 29.42
C ILE A 16 -8.74 -3.01 28.43
N PHE A 17 -9.73 -2.12 28.54
CA PHE A 17 -10.95 -2.20 27.74
C PHE A 17 -11.46 -0.80 27.38
N ALA A 18 -10.88 -0.20 26.34
CA ALA A 18 -11.43 1.03 25.78
C ALA A 18 -12.78 0.74 25.11
N ALA A 19 -13.77 1.60 25.36
CA ALA A 19 -14.99 1.61 24.57
C ALA A 19 -14.65 1.85 23.09
N GLY A 20 -15.44 1.28 22.20
CA GLY A 20 -15.27 1.47 20.77
C GLY A 20 -15.54 2.89 20.32
N ALA A 21 -15.05 3.22 19.14
CA ALA A 21 -15.37 4.45 18.46
C ALA A 21 -16.85 4.50 18.06
N ASP A 22 -17.40 5.71 18.04
CA ASP A 22 -18.76 5.96 17.60
C ASP A 22 -18.91 5.65 16.10
N VAL A 23 -19.95 4.88 15.77
CA VAL A 23 -20.33 4.54 14.40
C VAL A 23 -21.81 4.82 14.17
N SER A 24 -22.16 5.18 12.95
CA SER A 24 -23.55 5.30 12.52
C SER A 24 -24.12 3.93 12.18
N CYS A 25 -25.24 3.59 12.80
CA CYS A 25 -26.05 2.41 12.49
C CYS A 25 -27.31 2.80 11.69
N GLN A 26 -28.19 1.85 11.34
CA GLN A 26 -29.37 2.15 10.52
C GLN A 26 -30.44 2.99 11.23
N GLY A 27 -30.25 3.29 12.52
CA GLY A 27 -31.17 4.05 13.35
C GLY A 27 -30.64 4.31 14.77
N PRO A 28 -31.46 4.95 15.63
CA PRO A 28 -31.09 5.36 16.99
C PRO A 28 -30.89 4.22 18.00
N GLN A 29 -31.44 3.03 17.75
CA GLN A 29 -31.48 1.94 18.71
C GLN A 29 -30.32 0.98 18.46
N CYS A 30 -29.19 1.21 19.14
CA CYS A 30 -27.95 0.49 18.88
C CYS A 30 -28.04 -1.04 18.97
N SER A 31 -28.93 -1.58 19.81
CA SER A 31 -29.12 -3.03 19.96
C SER A 31 -29.86 -3.70 18.80
N SER A 32 -30.66 -2.96 18.01
CA SER A 32 -31.45 -3.49 16.89
C SER A 32 -31.01 -2.96 15.53
N ASP A 33 -30.43 -1.76 15.50
CA ASP A 33 -30.17 -1.03 14.26
C ASP A 33 -28.73 -1.22 13.77
N CYS A 34 -27.86 -1.72 14.64
CA CYS A 34 -26.53 -2.18 14.28
C CYS A 34 -26.56 -3.68 13.94
N THR A 35 -25.67 -4.11 13.04
CA THR A 35 -25.43 -5.54 12.83
C THR A 35 -24.98 -6.19 14.13
N ALA A 36 -25.40 -7.44 14.38
CA ALA A 36 -25.06 -8.15 15.60
C ALA A 36 -23.54 -8.09 15.88
N ALA A 37 -23.18 -7.84 17.13
CA ALA A 37 -21.78 -7.86 17.54
C ALA A 37 -21.18 -9.27 17.36
N PRO A 38 -19.86 -9.41 17.16
CA PRO A 38 -19.21 -10.71 17.09
C PRO A 38 -19.50 -11.54 18.34
N THR A 39 -19.69 -12.85 18.16
CA THR A 39 -19.93 -13.77 19.29
C THR A 39 -18.64 -14.17 19.99
N THR A 40 -17.51 -14.00 19.32
CA THR A 40 -16.16 -14.21 19.87
C THR A 40 -15.32 -12.95 19.65
N PRO A 41 -14.67 -12.42 20.70
CA PRO A 41 -14.80 -12.82 22.11
C PRO A 41 -16.21 -12.53 22.67
N THR A 42 -16.59 -13.22 23.75
CA THR A 42 -17.91 -13.07 24.38
C THR A 42 -18.05 -11.74 25.13
N GLY A 43 -19.28 -11.25 25.30
CA GLY A 43 -19.57 -10.06 26.10
C GLY A 43 -19.55 -8.74 25.33
N LEU A 44 -19.40 -8.80 24.00
CA LEU A 44 -19.51 -7.64 23.12
C LEU A 44 -20.98 -7.25 22.96
N SER A 45 -21.27 -5.97 23.18
CA SER A 45 -22.59 -5.40 22.95
C SER A 45 -22.50 -3.98 22.43
N TRP A 46 -23.51 -3.60 21.66
CA TRP A 46 -23.70 -2.21 21.25
C TRP A 46 -24.30 -1.39 22.38
N GLN A 47 -23.75 -0.21 22.60
CA GLN A 47 -24.26 0.80 23.53
C GLN A 47 -24.39 2.14 22.81
N GLN A 48 -25.13 3.07 23.43
CA GLN A 48 -25.22 4.44 22.95
C GLN A 48 -23.82 5.07 22.91
N GLY A 49 -23.47 5.65 21.77
CA GLY A 49 -22.22 6.37 21.56
C GLY A 49 -22.17 7.72 22.28
N SER A 50 -21.02 8.37 22.20
CA SER A 50 -20.78 9.69 22.81
C SER A 50 -21.43 10.82 22.02
N VAL A 51 -21.64 10.62 20.72
CA VAL A 51 -22.36 11.51 19.82
C VAL A 51 -23.81 11.05 19.67
N GLY A 52 -24.76 12.00 19.68
CA GLY A 52 -26.19 11.71 19.50
C GLY A 52 -26.44 10.85 18.25
N PHE A 53 -27.28 9.81 18.39
CA PHE A 53 -27.60 8.84 17.33
C PHE A 53 -26.44 7.94 16.86
N SER A 54 -25.30 7.95 17.54
CA SER A 54 -24.20 7.03 17.26
C SER A 54 -24.20 5.86 18.24
N CYS A 55 -23.54 4.78 17.84
CA CYS A 55 -23.40 3.56 18.62
C CYS A 55 -21.92 3.19 18.75
N ALA A 56 -21.56 2.58 19.87
CA ALA A 56 -20.21 2.09 20.11
C ALA A 56 -20.25 0.69 20.70
N ILE A 57 -19.21 -0.10 20.48
CA ILE A 57 -19.03 -1.37 21.19
C ILE A 57 -18.60 -1.07 22.63
N ASN A 58 -19.23 -1.76 23.59
CA ASN A 58 -18.97 -1.59 25.02
C ASN A 58 -17.49 -1.71 25.41
N SER A 59 -16.78 -2.64 24.77
CA SER A 59 -15.38 -2.94 25.05
C SER A 59 -14.73 -3.56 23.83
N CYS A 60 -13.77 -2.87 23.22
CA CYS A 60 -13.04 -3.45 22.10
C CYS A 60 -12.11 -4.57 22.56
N PRO A 61 -12.10 -5.72 21.87
CA PRO A 61 -11.11 -6.76 22.10
C PRO A 61 -9.68 -6.25 21.92
N ALA A 62 -8.73 -6.82 22.65
CA ALA A 62 -7.31 -6.52 22.47
C ALA A 62 -6.78 -6.89 21.08
N ASN A 63 -7.40 -7.86 20.40
CA ASN A 63 -7.10 -8.25 19.03
C ASN A 63 -8.40 -8.40 18.24
N THR A 64 -8.56 -7.59 17.21
CA THR A 64 -9.68 -7.65 16.24
C THR A 64 -9.21 -8.07 14.85
N SER A 65 -7.91 -8.31 14.66
CA SER A 65 -7.33 -8.75 13.38
C SER A 65 -7.40 -10.27 13.16
N SER A 66 -7.92 -11.03 14.13
CA SER A 66 -8.13 -12.48 14.02
C SER A 66 -9.02 -13.01 15.14
N GLY A 67 -9.54 -14.22 14.98
CA GLY A 67 -10.24 -14.96 16.06
C GLY A 67 -11.65 -14.46 16.35
N LEU A 68 -12.18 -13.53 15.56
CA LEU A 68 -13.57 -13.11 15.66
C LEU A 68 -14.49 -14.18 15.06
N VAL A 69 -15.76 -14.14 15.44
CA VAL A 69 -16.82 -14.93 14.80
C VAL A 69 -18.00 -14.00 14.55
N GLY A 70 -18.29 -13.74 13.27
CA GLY A 70 -19.38 -12.85 12.87
C GLY A 70 -19.02 -11.36 12.89
N ALA A 71 -17.76 -11.02 12.60
CA ALA A 71 -17.35 -9.63 12.39
C ALA A 71 -18.19 -8.93 11.30
N SER A 72 -18.42 -7.63 11.49
CA SER A 72 -19.10 -6.75 10.54
C SER A 72 -18.32 -5.44 10.38
N ASP A 73 -18.55 -4.73 9.28
CA ASP A 73 -17.93 -3.41 9.06
C ASP A 73 -18.28 -2.41 10.16
N ASN A 74 -19.51 -2.44 10.69
CA ASN A 74 -19.87 -1.58 11.82
C ASN A 74 -19.03 -1.91 13.06
N PHE A 75 -18.89 -3.20 13.38
CA PHE A 75 -18.03 -3.63 14.47
C PHE A 75 -16.57 -3.18 14.22
N CYS A 76 -16.03 -3.41 13.03
CA CYS A 76 -14.65 -3.07 12.70
C CYS A 76 -14.39 -1.55 12.62
N ARG A 77 -15.40 -0.73 12.35
CA ARG A 77 -15.30 0.73 12.49
C ARG A 77 -15.30 1.18 13.95
N SER A 78 -16.03 0.48 14.82
CA SER A 78 -16.04 0.77 16.27
C SER A 78 -14.78 0.24 16.96
N CYS A 79 -14.31 -0.94 16.55
CA CYS A 79 -13.11 -1.59 17.05
C CYS A 79 -12.17 -1.98 15.91
N PRO A 80 -11.40 -1.02 15.36
CA PRO A 80 -10.48 -1.27 14.24
C PRO A 80 -9.41 -2.30 14.57
N GLY A 81 -8.98 -3.04 13.55
CA GLY A 81 -7.80 -3.90 13.59
C GLY A 81 -6.48 -3.14 13.48
N THR A 82 -5.39 -3.87 13.26
CA THR A 82 -4.09 -3.28 12.97
C THR A 82 -4.08 -2.60 11.59
N PRO A 83 -3.78 -1.28 11.51
CA PRO A 83 -3.67 -0.58 10.22
C PRO A 83 -2.54 -1.13 9.35
N ASN A 84 -2.64 -0.94 8.04
CA ASN A 84 -1.57 -1.19 7.08
C ASN A 84 -1.13 0.13 6.43
N GLY A 85 -0.05 0.71 6.95
CA GLY A 85 0.38 2.06 6.55
C GLY A 85 -0.69 3.10 6.90
N GLN A 86 -1.22 3.79 5.89
CA GLN A 86 -2.29 4.78 6.04
C GLN A 86 -3.70 4.17 5.97
N VAL A 87 -3.83 2.87 5.64
CA VAL A 87 -5.12 2.19 5.48
C VAL A 87 -5.57 1.64 6.82
N GLN A 88 -6.73 2.08 7.30
CA GLN A 88 -7.32 1.62 8.56
C GLN A 88 -7.98 0.25 8.39
N ALA A 89 -7.88 -0.60 9.42
CA ALA A 89 -8.48 -1.93 9.40
C ALA A 89 -9.93 -1.93 9.89
N VAL A 90 -10.81 -1.33 9.09
CA VAL A 90 -12.21 -1.04 9.46
C VAL A 90 -13.23 -1.90 8.72
N PHE A 91 -12.79 -2.82 7.86
CA PHE A 91 -13.68 -3.71 7.13
C PHE A 91 -13.59 -5.13 7.69
N ALA A 92 -14.70 -5.84 7.78
CA ALA A 92 -14.68 -7.26 8.09
C ALA A 92 -14.19 -8.04 6.86
N ASN A 93 -13.34 -9.05 7.06
CA ASN A 93 -12.97 -9.97 5.99
C ASN A 93 -14.18 -10.84 5.57
N THR A 94 -14.10 -11.52 4.42
CA THR A 94 -15.23 -12.31 3.89
C THR A 94 -15.59 -13.51 4.78
N ALA A 95 -14.61 -14.02 5.54
CA ALA A 95 -14.82 -15.07 6.53
C ALA A 95 -15.47 -14.57 7.84
N LYS A 96 -15.60 -13.24 8.03
CA LYS A 96 -16.10 -12.59 9.24
C LYS A 96 -15.33 -12.97 10.52
N THR A 97 -14.03 -13.17 10.37
CA THR A 97 -13.10 -13.57 11.45
C THR A 97 -12.08 -12.51 11.84
N ALA A 98 -12.03 -11.39 11.11
CA ALA A 98 -11.05 -10.33 11.34
C ALA A 98 -11.52 -8.98 10.78
N CYS A 99 -11.02 -7.90 11.39
CA CYS A 99 -11.03 -6.56 10.86
C CYS A 99 -9.73 -6.29 10.09
N VAL A 100 -9.85 -5.85 8.84
CA VAL A 100 -8.75 -5.86 7.86
C VAL A 100 -8.59 -4.52 7.13
N ALA A 101 -7.34 -4.15 6.85
CA ALA A 101 -6.95 -2.91 6.18
C ALA A 101 -7.01 -3.03 4.65
N SER A 102 -8.20 -3.35 4.14
CA SER A 102 -8.50 -3.35 2.70
C SER A 102 -8.75 -1.92 2.21
N SER A 103 -8.47 -1.63 0.94
CA SER A 103 -8.70 -0.30 0.36
C SER A 103 -10.19 0.07 0.26
N LEU A 104 -11.05 -0.95 0.20
CA LEU A 104 -12.52 -0.87 0.15
C LEU A 104 -13.14 -2.04 0.93
N ASN A 105 -14.46 -2.01 1.14
CA ASN A 105 -15.18 -3.08 1.83
C ASN A 105 -15.00 -4.45 1.15
N CYS A 106 -14.99 -5.54 1.94
CA CYS A 106 -14.73 -6.88 1.42
C CYS A 106 -15.95 -7.55 0.75
N ASP A 107 -17.11 -6.90 0.76
CA ASP A 107 -18.35 -7.38 0.15
C ASP A 107 -18.67 -6.68 -1.19
N ARG A 108 -17.75 -5.85 -1.72
CA ARG A 108 -17.94 -5.14 -2.98
C ARG A 108 -17.99 -6.06 -4.19
N SER A 109 -18.69 -5.60 -5.22
CA SER A 109 -18.84 -6.30 -6.51
C SER A 109 -17.80 -5.91 -7.56
N VAL A 110 -17.01 -4.85 -7.34
CA VAL A 110 -16.05 -4.32 -8.32
C VAL A 110 -14.83 -3.70 -7.63
N GLN A 111 -13.82 -3.33 -8.42
CA GLN A 111 -12.60 -2.67 -7.96
C GLN A 111 -11.77 -3.53 -6.99
N TRP A 112 -11.76 -4.84 -7.21
CA TRP A 112 -10.83 -5.73 -6.54
C TRP A 112 -9.39 -5.51 -7.02
N THR A 113 -8.46 -5.47 -6.07
CA THR A 113 -7.01 -5.56 -6.31
C THR A 113 -6.47 -6.84 -5.69
N ASN A 114 -5.30 -7.32 -6.14
CA ASN A 114 -4.66 -8.50 -5.53
C ASN A 114 -4.41 -8.29 -4.03
N ALA A 115 -4.00 -7.08 -3.63
CA ALA A 115 -3.81 -6.73 -2.23
C ALA A 115 -5.10 -6.89 -1.44
N ASP A 116 -6.22 -6.36 -1.94
CA ASP A 116 -7.50 -6.52 -1.27
C ASP A 116 -7.97 -7.99 -1.27
N CYS A 117 -7.73 -8.73 -2.35
CA CYS A 117 -8.12 -10.14 -2.43
C CYS A 117 -7.42 -10.97 -1.35
N LEU A 118 -6.10 -10.80 -1.22
CA LEU A 118 -5.31 -11.43 -0.16
C LEU A 118 -5.81 -11.03 1.23
N ILE A 119 -6.07 -9.75 1.46
CA ILE A 119 -6.48 -9.21 2.77
C ILE A 119 -7.89 -9.66 3.15
N CYS A 120 -8.86 -9.61 2.22
CA CYS A 120 -10.25 -9.92 2.47
C CYS A 120 -10.55 -11.42 2.46
N ASN A 121 -9.84 -12.23 1.68
CA ASN A 121 -10.16 -13.65 1.46
C ASN A 121 -9.09 -14.62 1.99
N GLY A 122 -7.97 -14.09 2.52
CA GLY A 122 -6.82 -14.90 2.92
C GLY A 122 -6.16 -15.59 1.72
N THR A 123 -5.44 -16.68 1.98
CA THR A 123 -4.61 -17.37 0.99
C THR A 123 -5.38 -18.18 -0.05
N GLY A 124 -6.70 -18.35 0.12
CA GLY A 124 -7.54 -19.13 -0.79
C GLY A 124 -7.87 -18.42 -2.10
N ASN A 125 -8.04 -17.09 -2.08
CA ASN A 125 -8.40 -16.28 -3.24
C ASN A 125 -7.59 -14.98 -3.26
N ILE A 126 -6.33 -15.06 -3.66
CA ILE A 126 -5.36 -13.95 -3.54
C ILE A 126 -5.27 -13.06 -4.79
N TYR A 127 -5.90 -13.45 -5.90
CA TYR A 127 -5.81 -12.72 -7.16
C TYR A 127 -7.12 -12.04 -7.49
N ALA A 128 -7.09 -10.77 -7.85
CA ALA A 128 -8.24 -10.12 -8.46
C ALA A 128 -8.45 -10.68 -9.87
N ARG A 129 -9.72 -10.80 -10.27
CA ARG A 129 -10.08 -11.07 -11.66
C ARG A 129 -9.70 -9.89 -12.54
N VAL A 130 -9.45 -10.14 -13.83
CA VAL A 130 -9.05 -9.10 -14.80
C VAL A 130 -10.11 -7.99 -14.92
N ASP A 131 -11.39 -8.35 -14.85
CA ASP A 131 -12.54 -7.43 -14.84
C ASP A 131 -12.78 -6.72 -13.49
N LYS A 132 -11.95 -7.04 -12.47
CA LYS A 132 -12.03 -6.55 -11.09
C LYS A 132 -13.35 -6.87 -10.38
N SER A 133 -14.12 -7.85 -10.86
CA SER A 133 -15.44 -8.21 -10.30
C SER A 133 -15.36 -9.08 -9.04
N GLY A 134 -14.19 -9.63 -8.73
CA GLY A 134 -14.01 -10.51 -7.59
C GLY A 134 -12.59 -11.03 -7.47
N CYS A 135 -12.43 -12.03 -6.61
CA CYS A 135 -11.17 -12.72 -6.38
C CYS A 135 -11.20 -14.15 -6.93
N GLN A 136 -10.01 -14.71 -7.12
CA GLN A 136 -9.79 -16.08 -7.59
C GLN A 136 -8.48 -16.63 -7.01
N SER A 137 -8.39 -17.96 -6.96
CA SER A 137 -7.21 -18.68 -6.44
C SER A 137 -6.08 -18.79 -7.46
N THR A 138 -6.40 -18.72 -8.75
CA THR A 138 -5.45 -18.88 -9.85
C THR A 138 -5.01 -17.52 -10.37
N ALA A 139 -3.70 -17.34 -10.52
CA ALA A 139 -3.14 -16.11 -11.09
C ALA A 139 -3.66 -15.92 -12.53
N PRO A 140 -4.27 -14.76 -12.86
CA PRO A 140 -4.60 -14.46 -14.24
C PRO A 140 -3.30 -14.28 -15.04
N PRO A 141 -3.31 -14.65 -16.35
CA PRO A 141 -2.26 -14.24 -17.26
C PRO A 141 -2.00 -12.73 -17.20
N GLY A 142 -0.75 -12.35 -17.43
CA GLY A 142 -0.39 -10.93 -17.56
C GLY A 142 -1.02 -10.27 -18.77
N ALA A 143 -0.89 -8.95 -18.83
CA ALA A 143 -1.25 -8.17 -19.99
C ALA A 143 -0.37 -8.53 -21.19
N ASP A 144 -0.96 -8.42 -22.38
CA ASP A 144 -0.25 -8.65 -23.64
C ASP A 144 0.81 -7.57 -23.88
N VAL A 145 2.05 -8.02 -24.05
CA VAL A 145 3.20 -7.18 -24.38
C VAL A 145 3.81 -7.57 -25.73
N SER A 146 4.60 -6.66 -26.27
CA SER A 146 5.28 -6.84 -27.55
C SER A 146 6.73 -7.23 -27.31
N CYS A 147 7.09 -8.49 -27.57
CA CYS A 147 8.46 -8.94 -27.46
C CYS A 147 8.86 -10.07 -28.41
N SER A 148 7.99 -10.48 -29.35
CA SER A 148 8.32 -11.48 -30.38
C SER A 148 7.36 -11.49 -31.58
N THR A 149 7.68 -12.32 -32.58
CA THR A 149 6.73 -12.91 -33.52
C THR A 149 6.28 -14.28 -33.00
N ALA A 150 4.98 -14.44 -32.75
CA ALA A 150 4.20 -15.67 -32.46
C ALA A 150 4.62 -16.61 -31.30
N THR A 151 5.91 -16.77 -30.96
CA THR A 151 6.40 -17.87 -30.10
C THR A 151 6.98 -17.43 -28.74
N CYS A 152 7.07 -16.13 -28.47
CA CYS A 152 7.50 -15.55 -27.19
C CYS A 152 8.90 -15.95 -26.69
N SER A 153 9.69 -16.59 -27.54
CA SER A 153 11.04 -17.08 -27.25
C SER A 153 12.10 -15.97 -27.21
N SER A 154 11.85 -14.85 -27.91
CA SER A 154 12.74 -13.68 -27.93
C SER A 154 12.47 -12.67 -26.82
N CYS A 155 11.49 -12.93 -25.95
CA CYS A 155 11.20 -12.06 -24.82
C CYS A 155 12.33 -12.16 -23.79
N THR A 156 12.67 -11.04 -23.14
CA THR A 156 13.63 -11.02 -22.04
C THR A 156 13.24 -12.07 -21.00
N ALA A 157 14.21 -12.77 -20.43
CA ALA A 157 13.96 -13.80 -19.42
C ALA A 157 12.97 -13.31 -18.35
N ALA A 158 11.96 -14.13 -18.05
CA ALA A 158 11.03 -13.83 -16.98
C ALA A 158 11.75 -13.88 -15.61
N PRO A 159 11.25 -13.18 -14.58
CA PRO A 159 11.85 -13.22 -13.26
C PRO A 159 11.90 -14.66 -12.71
N SER A 160 13.00 -14.99 -12.05
CA SER A 160 13.24 -16.33 -11.48
C SER A 160 12.53 -16.58 -10.15
N ALA A 161 11.98 -15.51 -9.55
CA ALA A 161 11.18 -15.57 -8.34
C ALA A 161 10.08 -14.47 -8.37
N PRO A 162 8.93 -14.69 -7.72
CA PRO A 162 8.52 -15.92 -7.05
C PRO A 162 7.98 -16.97 -8.04
N GLY A 163 8.54 -18.19 -8.01
CA GLY A 163 8.05 -19.34 -8.77
C GLY A 163 8.50 -19.44 -10.23
N THR A 164 7.83 -20.31 -10.99
CA THR A 164 8.13 -20.60 -12.41
C THR A 164 7.33 -19.68 -13.32
N LEU A 165 7.76 -18.42 -13.41
CA LEU A 165 7.19 -17.46 -14.36
C LEU A 165 7.72 -17.75 -15.76
N THR A 166 6.82 -17.83 -16.74
CA THR A 166 7.19 -18.08 -18.13
C THR A 166 6.38 -17.19 -19.06
N TRP A 167 6.97 -16.84 -20.20
CA TRP A 167 6.23 -16.23 -21.30
C TRP A 167 5.37 -17.29 -21.99
N GLN A 168 4.16 -16.90 -22.35
CA GLN A 168 3.24 -17.66 -23.19
C GLN A 168 2.68 -16.76 -24.28
N THR A 169 2.09 -17.37 -25.31
CA THR A 169 1.34 -16.63 -26.33
C THR A 169 0.21 -15.85 -25.68
N GLY A 170 0.14 -14.56 -26.01
CA GLY A 170 -0.85 -13.63 -25.48
C GLY A 170 -2.25 -13.85 -26.05
N SER A 171 -3.21 -13.08 -25.54
CA SER A 171 -4.59 -13.11 -26.03
C SER A 171 -4.74 -12.53 -27.44
N VAL A 172 -3.86 -11.60 -27.80
CA VAL A 172 -3.75 -10.98 -29.11
C VAL A 172 -2.68 -11.69 -29.94
N SER A 173 -3.01 -12.03 -31.18
CA SER A 173 -2.09 -12.69 -32.11
C SER A 173 -0.76 -11.92 -32.25
N GLY A 174 0.36 -12.63 -32.08
CA GLY A 174 1.70 -12.06 -32.13
C GLY A 174 2.13 -11.30 -30.87
N LYS A 175 1.34 -11.31 -29.79
CA LYS A 175 1.74 -10.79 -28.48
C LYS A 175 2.06 -11.91 -27.51
N CYS A 176 2.64 -11.53 -26.38
CA CYS A 176 3.06 -12.44 -25.32
C CYS A 176 2.56 -11.94 -23.97
N ALA A 177 2.31 -12.86 -23.05
CA ALA A 177 1.94 -12.55 -21.68
C ALA A 177 2.72 -13.45 -20.72
N ILE A 178 2.88 -13.00 -19.47
CA ILE A 178 3.34 -13.89 -18.39
C ILE A 178 2.23 -14.88 -18.04
N ASN A 179 2.60 -16.14 -17.81
CA ASN A 179 1.68 -17.24 -17.51
C ASN A 179 0.73 -16.97 -16.33
N GLY A 180 1.22 -16.31 -15.29
CA GLY A 180 0.41 -15.85 -14.17
C GLY A 180 1.16 -14.80 -13.37
N CYS A 181 0.59 -13.60 -13.26
CA CYS A 181 1.26 -12.56 -12.50
C CYS A 181 1.31 -12.91 -11.00
N PRO A 182 2.46 -12.72 -10.33
CA PRO A 182 2.54 -12.84 -8.88
C PRO A 182 1.54 -11.95 -8.15
N ALA A 183 1.13 -12.34 -6.95
CA ALA A 183 0.17 -11.56 -6.15
C ALA A 183 0.71 -10.16 -5.81
N SER A 184 2.03 -10.06 -5.64
CA SER A 184 2.77 -8.80 -5.54
C SER A 184 3.93 -8.82 -6.52
N THR A 185 4.05 -7.75 -7.31
CA THR A 185 5.17 -7.51 -8.22
C THR A 185 5.98 -6.27 -7.83
N SER A 186 5.58 -5.56 -6.77
CA SER A 186 6.28 -4.37 -6.28
C SER A 186 7.59 -4.69 -5.54
N SER A 187 7.79 -5.94 -5.13
CA SER A 187 8.99 -6.40 -4.42
C SER A 187 9.13 -7.94 -4.46
N GLY A 188 10.29 -8.45 -4.03
CA GLY A 188 10.52 -9.90 -3.90
C GLY A 188 10.77 -10.64 -5.22
N LEU A 189 10.87 -9.91 -6.33
CA LEU A 189 11.26 -10.46 -7.62
C LEU A 189 12.77 -10.67 -7.70
N THR A 190 13.21 -11.49 -8.64
CA THR A 190 14.64 -11.60 -8.99
C THR A 190 14.78 -11.60 -10.51
N GLY A 191 15.31 -10.50 -11.05
CA GLY A 191 15.45 -10.30 -12.49
C GLY A 191 14.19 -9.68 -13.13
N ALA A 192 13.49 -8.79 -12.42
CA ALA A 192 12.41 -8.01 -13.01
C ALA A 192 12.93 -7.18 -14.19
N SER A 193 12.12 -7.07 -15.24
CA SER A 193 12.39 -6.21 -16.39
C SER A 193 11.18 -5.32 -16.69
N ASP A 194 11.38 -4.22 -17.41
CA ASP A 194 10.27 -3.37 -17.85
C ASP A 194 9.22 -4.16 -18.65
N LEU A 195 9.69 -5.08 -19.49
CA LEU A 195 8.80 -5.94 -20.28
C LEU A 195 7.94 -6.84 -19.38
N PHE A 196 8.55 -7.44 -18.34
CA PHE A 196 7.80 -8.16 -17.32
C PHE A 196 6.80 -7.24 -16.61
N CYS A 197 7.23 -6.06 -16.17
CA CYS A 197 6.38 -5.11 -15.44
C CYS A 197 5.26 -4.50 -16.29
N GLN A 198 5.39 -4.46 -17.62
CA GLN A 198 4.30 -4.13 -18.52
C GLN A 198 3.24 -5.25 -18.57
N SER A 199 3.68 -6.51 -18.52
CA SER A 199 2.76 -7.66 -18.48
C SER A 199 2.15 -7.85 -17.09
N CYS A 200 2.92 -7.62 -16.04
CA CYS A 200 2.51 -7.75 -14.64
C CYS A 200 2.83 -6.48 -13.84
N PRO A 201 2.04 -5.41 -14.00
CA PRO A 201 2.29 -4.14 -13.32
C PRO A 201 2.24 -4.26 -11.80
N GLY A 202 3.03 -3.42 -11.13
CA GLY A 202 2.99 -3.23 -9.68
C GLY A 202 1.84 -2.34 -9.23
N ILE A 203 1.97 -1.80 -8.01
CA ILE A 203 0.98 -0.88 -7.44
C ILE A 203 1.18 0.53 -8.04
N PRO A 204 0.17 1.11 -8.72
CA PRO A 204 0.27 2.48 -9.25
C PRO A 204 0.30 3.52 -8.13
N ILE A 205 0.92 4.68 -8.40
CA ILE A 205 0.89 5.85 -7.52
C ILE A 205 0.15 6.97 -8.25
N GLY A 206 -1.08 7.27 -7.80
CA GLY A 206 -1.96 8.21 -8.48
C GLY A 206 -2.26 7.75 -9.92
N LYS A 207 -1.85 8.55 -10.90
CA LYS A 207 -2.02 8.23 -12.34
C LYS A 207 -0.81 7.51 -12.95
N VAL A 208 0.29 7.36 -12.21
CA VAL A 208 1.53 6.75 -12.71
C VAL A 208 1.46 5.24 -12.51
N GLN A 209 1.53 4.48 -13.60
CA GLN A 209 1.49 3.03 -13.57
C GLN A 209 2.85 2.44 -13.19
N ALA A 210 2.85 1.36 -12.41
CA ALA A 210 4.06 0.68 -12.00
C ALA A 210 4.52 -0.37 -13.03
N VAL A 211 4.92 0.11 -14.20
CA VAL A 211 5.25 -0.72 -15.38
C VAL A 211 6.74 -0.77 -15.70
N PHE A 212 7.58 -0.19 -14.85
CA PHE A 212 9.03 -0.18 -15.02
C PHE A 212 9.69 -0.97 -13.89
N ALA A 213 10.74 -1.73 -14.18
CA ALA A 213 11.52 -2.39 -13.16
C ALA A 213 12.41 -1.37 -12.44
N ASN A 214 12.56 -1.52 -11.11
CA ASN A 214 13.54 -0.74 -10.36
C ASN A 214 14.98 -1.14 -10.71
N ASN A 215 15.97 -0.34 -10.32
CA ASN A 215 17.38 -0.63 -10.62
C ASN A 215 17.90 -1.91 -9.98
N ALA A 216 17.29 -2.32 -8.86
CA ALA A 216 17.64 -3.57 -8.18
C ALA A 216 17.06 -4.82 -8.88
N LEU A 217 16.18 -4.66 -9.87
CA LEU A 217 15.46 -5.74 -10.56
C LEU A 217 14.64 -6.63 -9.60
N THR A 218 14.16 -6.03 -8.50
CA THR A 218 13.41 -6.71 -7.44
C THR A 218 11.93 -6.38 -7.43
N GLY A 219 11.49 -5.41 -8.23
CA GLY A 219 10.10 -4.99 -8.26
C GLY A 219 9.75 -4.04 -9.40
N CYS A 220 8.46 -3.94 -9.68
CA CYS A 220 7.84 -3.02 -10.61
C CYS A 220 7.40 -1.74 -9.89
N VAL A 221 7.79 -0.58 -10.41
CA VAL A 221 7.69 0.71 -9.71
C VAL A 221 7.01 1.78 -10.57
N ALA A 222 6.24 2.63 -9.92
CA ALA A 222 5.51 3.74 -10.54
C ALA A 222 6.43 4.93 -10.82
N SER A 223 7.31 4.76 -11.81
CA SER A 223 8.13 5.84 -12.36
C SER A 223 7.51 6.40 -13.65
N THR A 224 7.78 7.66 -13.95
CA THR A 224 7.28 8.34 -15.16
C THR A 224 7.95 7.86 -16.45
N ALA A 225 9.11 7.20 -16.33
CA ALA A 225 9.85 6.57 -17.42
C ALA A 225 10.67 5.39 -16.87
N THR A 226 11.25 4.57 -17.76
CA THR A 226 12.14 3.46 -17.37
C THR A 226 13.23 3.89 -16.38
N CYS A 227 13.57 3.01 -15.44
CA CYS A 227 14.72 3.21 -14.56
C CYS A 227 16.05 2.83 -15.26
N GLY A 228 15.97 2.13 -16.39
CA GLY A 228 17.11 1.63 -17.16
C GLY A 228 17.64 2.60 -18.22
N THR A 229 18.37 2.04 -19.18
CA THR A 229 19.14 2.78 -20.21
C THR A 229 18.30 3.47 -21.28
N GLY A 230 16.99 3.20 -21.34
CA GLY A 230 16.06 3.81 -22.30
C GLY A 230 15.46 5.14 -21.84
N ARG A 231 15.83 5.65 -20.67
CA ARG A 231 15.29 6.91 -20.15
C ARG A 231 15.82 8.10 -20.94
N GLY A 232 14.93 9.02 -21.30
CA GLY A 232 15.33 10.26 -21.97
C GLY A 232 16.23 11.13 -21.10
N ASN A 233 17.18 11.82 -21.73
CA ASN A 233 18.14 12.69 -21.04
C ASN A 233 17.44 13.78 -20.23
N ASN A 234 17.95 14.06 -19.03
CA ASN A 234 17.51 15.18 -18.19
C ASN A 234 16.02 15.14 -17.80
N THR A 235 15.47 13.94 -17.60
CA THR A 235 14.05 13.72 -17.25
C THR A 235 13.83 13.25 -15.81
N TRP A 236 14.88 13.03 -15.02
CA TRP A 236 14.72 12.53 -13.65
C TRP A 236 13.99 13.53 -12.75
N THR A 237 13.09 12.99 -11.93
CA THR A 237 12.40 13.70 -10.86
C THR A 237 12.67 13.00 -9.53
N ASP A 238 12.49 13.70 -8.40
CA ASP A 238 12.67 13.09 -7.07
C ASP A 238 11.76 11.86 -6.89
N ALA A 239 10.52 11.94 -7.39
CA ALA A 239 9.60 10.81 -7.36
C ALA A 239 10.12 9.60 -8.15
N ASP A 240 10.71 9.82 -9.33
CA ASP A 240 11.36 8.76 -10.10
C ASP A 240 12.56 8.17 -9.36
N CYS A 241 13.38 9.02 -8.74
CA CYS A 241 14.56 8.58 -8.02
C CYS A 241 14.20 7.68 -6.84
N ILE A 242 13.22 8.07 -6.03
CA ILE A 242 12.68 7.24 -4.95
C ILE A 242 12.11 5.93 -5.51
N ALA A 243 11.35 5.97 -6.60
CA ALA A 243 10.77 4.78 -7.21
C ALA A 243 11.86 3.80 -7.71
N CYS A 244 12.86 4.30 -8.44
CA CYS A 244 13.87 3.48 -9.11
C CYS A 244 14.99 3.00 -8.18
N TYR A 245 15.40 3.81 -7.20
CA TYR A 245 16.57 3.56 -6.34
C TYR A 245 16.23 3.44 -4.85
N GLY A 246 15.00 3.73 -4.45
CA GLY A 246 14.60 3.74 -3.04
C GLY A 246 15.37 4.78 -2.22
N SER A 247 15.82 4.39 -1.03
CA SER A 247 16.59 5.24 -0.12
C SER A 247 18.05 5.43 -0.53
N THR A 248 18.55 4.67 -1.51
CA THR A 248 19.95 4.77 -1.94
C THR A 248 20.23 6.04 -2.76
N ALA A 249 19.23 6.54 -3.49
CA ALA A 249 19.30 7.77 -4.26
C ALA A 249 17.89 8.35 -4.45
N SER A 250 17.43 9.15 -3.49
CA SER A 250 16.05 9.65 -3.45
C SER A 250 15.82 10.99 -4.14
N TYR A 251 16.87 11.66 -4.63
CA TYR A 251 16.75 13.01 -5.18
C TYR A 251 17.28 13.07 -6.61
N ALA A 252 16.57 13.75 -7.50
CA ALA A 252 17.09 14.07 -8.82
C ALA A 252 18.18 15.14 -8.70
N LYS A 253 19.20 15.03 -9.54
CA LYS A 253 20.19 16.10 -9.73
C LYS A 253 19.51 17.36 -10.24
N SER A 254 20.11 18.53 -9.99
CA SER A 254 19.58 19.83 -10.45
C SER A 254 19.43 19.91 -11.99
N ASP A 255 20.33 19.25 -12.72
CA ASP A 255 20.29 19.11 -14.18
C ASP A 255 19.37 17.99 -14.67
N LYS A 256 18.74 17.24 -13.75
CA LYS A 256 17.88 16.08 -13.98
C LYS A 256 18.54 14.92 -14.71
N SER A 257 19.88 14.90 -14.78
CA SER A 257 20.63 13.88 -15.52
C SER A 257 20.65 12.51 -14.83
N GLY A 258 20.34 12.48 -13.54
CA GLY A 258 20.33 11.26 -12.74
C GLY A 258 19.83 11.49 -11.32
N CYS A 259 20.01 10.48 -10.48
CA CYS A 259 19.66 10.51 -9.06
C CYS A 259 20.90 10.62 -8.16
N GLN A 260 20.70 11.14 -6.96
CA GLN A 260 21.70 11.29 -5.91
C GLN A 260 21.07 11.07 -4.52
N ALA A 261 21.92 10.74 -3.54
CA ALA A 261 21.49 10.43 -2.17
C ALA A 261 21.13 11.68 -1.35
N THR A 262 21.69 12.84 -1.67
CA THR A 262 21.49 14.09 -0.92
C THR A 262 20.62 15.06 -1.70
N THR A 263 19.90 15.94 -1.02
CA THR A 263 19.16 17.02 -1.68
C THR A 263 20.12 17.91 -2.47
N PRO A 264 19.75 18.36 -3.68
CA PRO A 264 20.52 19.38 -4.38
C PRO A 264 20.59 20.61 -3.47
N SER A 265 21.78 20.93 -2.97
CA SER A 265 21.97 22.16 -2.24
C SER A 265 21.70 23.30 -3.21
N SER A 266 20.71 24.14 -2.93
CA SER A 266 20.55 25.43 -3.59
C SER A 266 21.84 26.20 -3.32
N SER A 267 22.81 26.10 -4.21
CA SER A 267 24.01 26.93 -4.22
C SER A 267 23.57 28.34 -4.58
N SER A 268 23.02 29.04 -3.59
CA SER A 268 22.97 30.49 -3.57
C SER A 268 24.42 30.95 -3.51
N THR A 269 24.97 31.27 -4.68
CA THR A 269 26.20 32.05 -4.83
C THR A 269 25.98 33.43 -4.21
N ASN A 270 26.15 33.53 -2.88
CA ASN A 270 26.24 34.79 -2.14
C ASN A 270 27.52 34.88 -1.32
N SER A 271 28.63 34.28 -1.78
CA SER A 271 29.93 34.36 -1.11
C SER A 271 30.89 35.41 -1.72
N MET A 272 30.42 36.37 -2.51
CA MET A 272 31.29 37.42 -3.10
C MET A 272 30.87 38.88 -2.86
N ILE A 273 29.90 39.18 -1.98
CA ILE A 273 29.50 40.59 -1.76
C ILE A 273 30.05 41.20 -0.45
N ILE A 274 30.51 40.39 0.53
CA ILE A 274 30.97 40.94 1.83
C ILE A 274 32.44 41.43 1.80
N LEU A 275 33.26 41.08 0.81
CA LEU A 275 34.65 41.59 0.73
C LEU A 275 34.79 42.95 0.02
N SER A 276 33.78 43.44 -0.71
CA SER A 276 33.84 44.74 -1.39
C SER A 276 33.45 45.91 -0.46
N SER A 277 32.56 45.67 0.50
CA SER A 277 32.12 46.71 1.45
C SER A 277 33.16 47.05 2.53
N VAL A 278 34.06 46.11 2.86
CA VAL A 278 35.10 46.32 3.87
C VAL A 278 36.33 47.05 3.28
N LEU A 279 36.62 46.87 1.99
CA LEU A 279 37.68 47.65 1.33
C LEU A 279 37.29 49.12 1.09
N PHE A 280 36.00 49.43 0.90
CA PHE A 280 35.54 50.81 0.74
C PHE A 280 35.55 51.64 2.04
N LEU A 281 35.55 51.00 3.21
CA LEU A 281 35.62 51.68 4.51
C LEU A 281 37.05 52.02 4.94
N ILE A 282 38.06 51.30 4.44
CA ILE A 282 39.47 51.55 4.80
C ILE A 282 40.07 52.72 4.00
N SER A 283 39.54 53.03 2.82
CA SER A 283 39.96 54.19 2.03
C SER A 283 39.42 55.54 2.53
N PHE A 284 38.58 55.56 3.56
CA PHE A 284 38.10 56.77 4.23
C PHE A 284 38.78 57.03 5.59
N LEU A 285 39.72 56.18 5.98
CA LEU A 285 40.47 56.29 7.24
C LEU A 285 41.99 56.49 7.05
N PHE A 286 42.43 56.80 5.82
CA PHE A 286 43.76 57.32 5.50
C PHE A 286 43.66 58.47 4.51
#